data_AF-A0A3B9NXE5-F1
#
_entry.id   AF-A0A3B9NXE5-F1
#
_cell.length_a   1.000
_cell.length_b   1.000
_cell.length_c   1.000
_cell.angle_alpha   90.00
_cell.angle_beta   90.00
_cell.angle_gamma   90.00
#
_symmetry.space_group_name_H-M   'P 1'
#
loop_
_entity.id
_entity.type
_entity.pdbx_description
1 polymer ?
#
loop_
_entity_poly.entity_id
_entity_poly.type
_entity_poly.pdbx_seq_one_letter_code
_entity_poly.pdbx_strand_id
1 'polypeptide(L)'
;MINFFERLFEGALWNSRFVILTAVIGSLLAGFAIFYMASVDVVILFQHAMHYADSGLTEEARKALHDSTVSHIVEVVDGYLLATVMLIFSLGLYELFISDIDQAHGSKSSSKILVINNLDDLKSRLAKVILMIMIVTLFEEALNMHITQPIDLVYFGAAIALIALALYWTHAAEGKHQEEPEEVAEDKKAKH
;
A
#
# COMPACT_ATOMS: atom_id res chain seq x y z
N MET A 1 33.00 10.99 -31.48
CA MET A 1 33.12 11.72 -30.19
C MET A 1 31.82 11.70 -29.38
N ILE A 2 30.80 10.94 -29.79
CA ILE A 2 29.47 10.91 -29.16
C ILE A 2 29.38 9.87 -28.01
N ASN A 3 30.30 8.91 -27.95
CA ASN A 3 30.21 7.75 -27.05
C ASN A 3 30.52 8.02 -25.56
N PHE A 4 31.18 9.13 -25.20
CA PHE A 4 31.51 9.40 -23.79
C PHE A 4 30.31 9.99 -23.05
N PHE A 5 29.61 10.96 -23.65
CA PHE A 5 28.40 11.53 -23.08
C PHE A 5 27.27 10.51 -23.00
N GLU A 6 27.12 9.67 -24.03
CA GLU A 6 26.15 8.58 -24.03
C GLU A 6 26.43 7.56 -22.92
N ARG A 7 27.67 7.07 -22.79
CA ARG A 7 28.05 6.16 -21.69
C ARG A 7 27.88 6.78 -20.30
N LEU A 8 28.20 8.06 -20.13
CA LEU A 8 28.03 8.75 -18.85
C LEU A 8 26.54 8.91 -18.52
N PHE A 9 25.72 9.26 -19.51
CA PHE A 9 24.28 9.46 -19.36
C PHE A 9 23.56 8.13 -19.10
N GLU A 10 23.86 7.08 -19.88
CA GLU A 10 23.35 5.72 -19.65
C GLU A 10 23.79 5.17 -18.29
N GLY A 11 25.04 5.40 -17.89
CA GLY A 11 25.54 5.01 -16.57
C GLY A 11 24.84 5.74 -15.43
N ALA A 12 24.56 7.04 -15.60
CA ALA A 12 23.79 7.81 -14.64
C ALA A 12 22.32 7.36 -14.56
N LEU A 13 21.68 7.09 -15.70
CA LEU A 13 20.33 6.54 -15.80
C LEU A 13 20.23 5.16 -15.13
N TRP A 14 21.19 4.27 -15.38
CA TRP A 14 21.23 2.95 -14.75
C TRP A 14 21.41 3.04 -13.22
N ASN A 15 22.25 3.97 -12.76
CA ASN A 15 22.45 4.21 -11.33
C ASN A 15 21.30 4.98 -10.66
N SER A 16 20.39 5.61 -11.43
CA SER A 16 19.26 6.35 -10.85
C SER A 16 18.31 5.48 -10.04
N ARG A 17 18.25 4.17 -10.32
CA ARG A 17 17.49 3.19 -9.52
C ARG A 17 17.90 3.17 -8.05
N PHE A 18 19.15 3.51 -7.72
CA PHE A 18 19.62 3.53 -6.33
C PHE A 18 18.98 4.65 -5.50
N VAL A 19 18.44 5.70 -6.12
CA VAL A 19 17.67 6.74 -5.41
C VAL A 19 16.46 6.14 -4.69
N ILE A 20 15.87 5.08 -5.26
CA ILE A 20 14.68 4.41 -4.73
C ILE A 20 15.01 3.68 -3.42
N LEU A 21 16.27 3.25 -3.21
CA LEU A 21 16.69 2.67 -1.93
C LEU A 21 16.49 3.66 -0.77
N THR A 22 16.63 4.96 -1.00
CA THR A 22 16.35 5.98 0.02
C THR A 22 14.88 5.93 0.46
N ALA A 23 13.95 5.78 -0.49
CA ALA A 23 12.52 5.65 -0.19
C ALA A 23 12.19 4.32 0.47
N VAL A 24 12.82 3.21 0.04
CA VAL A 24 12.68 1.88 0.66
C VAL A 24 13.14 1.92 2.12
N ILE A 25 14.34 2.42 2.39
CA ILE A 25 14.90 2.52 3.75
C ILE A 25 14.06 3.48 4.60
N GLY A 26 13.66 4.63 4.04
CA GLY A 26 12.84 5.61 4.74
C GLY A 26 11.49 5.03 5.17
N SER A 27 10.77 4.37 4.25
CA SER A 27 9.48 3.72 4.55
C SER A 27 9.62 2.53 5.51
N LEU A 28 10.71 1.76 5.42
CA LEU A 28 11.00 0.67 6.35
C LEU A 28 11.21 1.20 7.78
N LEU A 29 12.04 2.23 7.94
CA LEU A 29 12.32 2.85 9.24
C LEU A 29 11.08 3.53 9.82
N ALA A 30 10.29 4.22 8.99
CA ALA A 30 9.03 4.82 9.41
C ALA A 30 8.03 3.75 9.89
N GLY A 31 7.89 2.65 9.14
CA GLY A 31 7.08 1.51 9.55
C GLY A 31 7.50 0.95 10.91
N PHE A 32 8.80 0.70 11.12
CA PHE A 32 9.31 0.25 12.42
C PHE A 32 9.09 1.26 13.55
N ALA A 33 9.26 2.55 13.29
CA ALA A 33 9.05 3.60 14.30
C ALA A 33 7.58 3.63 14.76
N ILE A 34 6.63 3.60 13.82
CA ILE A 34 5.20 3.57 14.13
C ILE A 34 4.83 2.27 14.84
N PHE A 35 5.36 1.12 14.38
CA PHE A 35 5.13 -0.17 15.03
C PHE A 35 5.59 -0.17 16.49
N TYR A 36 6.75 0.43 16.77
CA TYR A 36 7.26 0.61 18.12
C TYR A 36 6.35 1.52 18.96
N MET A 37 5.95 2.69 18.43
CA MET A 37 5.03 3.60 19.12
C MET A 37 3.71 2.90 19.47
N ALA A 38 3.05 2.28 18.49
CA ALA A 38 1.81 1.53 18.71
C ALA A 38 1.98 0.39 19.73
N SER A 39 3.15 -0.27 19.75
CA SER A 39 3.45 -1.31 20.75
C SER A 39 3.57 -0.74 22.16
N VAL A 40 4.18 0.44 22.32
CA VAL A 40 4.24 1.14 23.62
C VAL A 40 2.84 1.54 24.06
N ASP A 41 2.02 2.07 23.15
CA ASP A 41 0.66 2.51 23.44
C ASP A 41 -0.25 1.35 23.86
N VAL A 42 -0.08 0.15 23.26
CA VAL A 42 -0.74 -1.08 23.73
C VAL A 42 -0.43 -1.34 25.21
N VAL A 43 0.85 -1.26 25.60
CA VAL A 43 1.26 -1.55 26.98
C VAL A 43 0.62 -0.56 27.95
N ILE A 44 0.61 0.73 27.60
CA ILE A 44 -0.02 1.79 28.40
C ILE A 44 -1.54 1.57 28.47
N LEU A 45 -2.17 1.20 27.36
CA LEU A 45 -3.59 0.90 27.29
C LEU A 45 -3.98 -0.24 28.23
N PHE A 46 -3.21 -1.33 28.24
CA PHE A 46 -3.45 -2.44 29.17
C PHE A 46 -3.34 -2.01 30.62
N GLN A 47 -2.37 -1.15 30.97
CA GLN A 47 -2.24 -0.62 32.33
C GLN A 47 -3.48 0.20 32.74
N HIS A 48 -3.96 1.10 31.87
CA HIS A 48 -5.18 1.87 32.14
C HIS A 48 -6.44 0.99 32.20
N ALA A 49 -6.55 -0.02 31.34
CA ALA A 49 -7.70 -0.94 31.32
C ALA A 49 -7.81 -1.75 32.62
N MET A 50 -6.69 -2.06 33.29
CA MET A 50 -6.72 -2.76 34.60
C MET A 50 -7.44 -1.93 35.69
N HIS A 51 -7.41 -0.60 35.61
CA HIS A 51 -8.12 0.27 36.55
C HIS A 51 -9.65 0.23 36.37
N TYR A 52 -10.17 -0.27 35.24
CA TYR A 52 -11.62 -0.35 34.99
C TYR A 52 -12.37 -1.22 35.99
N ALA A 53 -11.70 -2.26 36.51
CA ALA A 53 -12.26 -3.19 37.48
C ALA A 53 -12.26 -2.66 38.93
N ASP A 54 -11.81 -1.41 39.16
CA ASP A 54 -11.80 -0.84 40.50
C ASP A 54 -13.24 -0.61 41.02
N SER A 55 -13.53 -1.26 42.15
CA SER A 55 -14.81 -1.18 42.85
C SER A 55 -15.11 0.22 43.43
N GLY A 56 -14.09 1.08 43.56
CA GLY A 56 -14.23 2.46 44.05
C GLY A 56 -14.67 3.49 43.01
N LEU A 57 -14.77 3.12 41.72
CA LEU A 57 -15.14 4.04 40.64
C LEU A 57 -16.63 4.39 40.65
N THR A 58 -16.93 5.69 40.52
CA THR A 58 -18.28 6.17 40.23
C THR A 58 -18.72 5.75 38.83
N GLU A 59 -20.03 5.66 38.57
CA GLU A 59 -20.54 5.26 37.24
C GLU A 59 -20.08 6.22 36.13
N GLU A 60 -20.03 7.52 36.42
CA GLU A 60 -19.55 8.56 35.49
C GLU A 60 -18.06 8.39 35.16
N ALA A 61 -17.22 8.12 36.17
CA ALA A 61 -15.78 7.89 35.97
C ALA A 61 -15.53 6.59 35.20
N ARG A 62 -16.31 5.54 35.46
CA ARG A 62 -16.23 4.27 34.72
C ARG A 62 -16.60 4.45 33.26
N LYS A 63 -17.62 5.26 32.96
CA LYS A 63 -18.01 5.58 31.58
C LYS A 63 -16.93 6.38 30.86
N ALA A 64 -16.39 7.43 31.49
CA ALA A 64 -15.30 8.22 30.90
C ALA A 64 -14.05 7.36 30.60
N LEU A 65 -13.70 6.44 31.52
CA LEU A 65 -12.61 5.50 31.32
C LEU A 65 -12.89 4.52 30.17
N HIS A 66 -14.13 4.05 30.03
CA HIS A 66 -14.55 3.22 28.90
C HIS A 66 -14.38 3.95 27.57
N ASP A 67 -14.94 5.15 27.44
CA ASP A 67 -14.90 5.94 26.21
C ASP A 67 -13.44 6.26 25.81
N SER A 68 -12.61 6.66 26.78
CA SER A 68 -11.17 6.89 26.56
C SER A 68 -10.42 5.62 26.16
N THR A 69 -10.71 4.49 26.80
CA THR A 69 -10.08 3.20 26.45
C THR A 69 -10.45 2.78 25.03
N VAL A 70 -11.73 2.90 24.65
CA VAL A 70 -12.19 2.57 23.30
C VAL A 70 -11.51 3.47 22.27
N SER A 71 -11.38 4.77 22.54
CA SER A 71 -10.66 5.69 21.65
C SER A 71 -9.19 5.30 21.46
N HIS A 72 -8.46 5.00 22.55
CA HIS A 72 -7.07 4.55 22.46
C HIS A 72 -6.93 3.20 21.73
N ILE A 73 -7.90 2.29 21.84
CA ILE A 73 -7.87 1.03 21.07
C ILE A 73 -7.90 1.34 19.57
N VAL A 74 -8.76 2.26 19.13
CA VAL A 74 -8.86 2.62 17.71
C VAL A 74 -7.56 3.24 17.21
N GLU A 75 -6.95 4.13 18.00
CA GLU A 75 -5.66 4.76 17.68
C GLU A 75 -4.52 3.74 17.52
N VAL A 76 -4.43 2.78 18.46
CA VAL A 76 -3.44 1.69 18.40
C VAL A 76 -3.63 0.80 17.17
N VAL A 77 -4.89 0.44 16.87
CA VAL A 77 -5.22 -0.40 15.71
C VAL A 77 -4.82 0.31 14.42
N ASP A 78 -5.14 1.61 14.30
CA ASP A 78 -4.75 2.42 13.16
C ASP A 78 -3.22 2.51 13.02
N GLY A 79 -2.50 2.73 14.12
CA GLY A 79 -1.03 2.75 14.13
C GLY A 79 -0.40 1.47 13.57
N TYR A 80 -0.91 0.28 13.93
CA TYR A 80 -0.43 -0.98 13.36
C TYR A 80 -0.77 -1.15 11.88
N LEU A 81 -1.95 -0.70 11.44
CA LEU A 81 -2.33 -0.73 10.04
C LEU A 81 -1.40 0.17 9.21
N LEU A 82 -1.17 1.41 9.66
CA LEU A 82 -0.26 2.35 9.01
C LEU A 82 1.17 1.79 8.95
N ALA A 83 1.68 1.23 10.05
CA ALA A 83 3.00 0.60 10.07
C ALA A 83 3.11 -0.55 9.06
N THR A 84 2.07 -1.40 8.97
CA THR A 84 2.01 -2.50 8.02
C THR A 84 1.99 -2.01 6.57
N VAL A 85 1.23 -0.95 6.27
CA VAL A 85 1.21 -0.32 4.95
C VAL A 85 2.58 0.20 4.58
N MET A 86 3.31 0.83 5.51
CA MET A 86 4.69 1.29 5.27
C MET A 86 5.66 0.13 4.98
N LEU A 87 5.52 -1.00 5.67
CA LEU A 87 6.32 -2.20 5.39
C LEU A 87 6.02 -2.78 4.00
N ILE A 88 4.73 -2.95 3.65
CA ILE A 88 4.31 -3.43 2.33
C ILE A 88 4.80 -2.49 1.23
N PHE A 89 4.69 -1.18 1.44
CA PHE A 89 5.16 -0.16 0.50
C PHE A 89 6.67 -0.22 0.30
N SER A 90 7.44 -0.36 1.38
CA SER A 90 8.90 -0.51 1.33
C SER A 90 9.31 -1.74 0.50
N LEU A 91 8.70 -2.90 0.79
CA LEU A 91 8.94 -4.15 0.07
C LEU A 91 8.53 -4.03 -1.41
N GLY A 92 7.36 -3.46 -1.68
CA GLY A 92 6.84 -3.27 -3.04
C GLY A 92 7.71 -2.34 -3.88
N LEU A 93 8.24 -1.24 -3.31
CA LEU A 93 9.19 -0.37 -4.00
C LEU A 93 10.52 -1.08 -4.29
N TYR A 94 11.02 -1.89 -3.37
CA TYR A 94 12.25 -2.65 -3.57
C TYR A 94 12.07 -3.68 -4.70
N GLU A 95 10.99 -4.45 -4.65
CA GLU A 95 10.71 -5.50 -5.63
C GLU A 95 10.45 -4.91 -7.03
N LEU A 96 9.71 -3.79 -7.12
CA LEU A 96 9.36 -3.18 -8.40
C LEU A 96 10.55 -2.54 -9.13
N PHE A 97 11.54 -2.02 -8.39
CA PHE A 97 12.58 -1.16 -8.97
C PHE A 97 14.03 -1.62 -8.75
N ILE A 98 14.28 -2.51 -7.78
CA ILE A 98 15.64 -2.98 -7.46
C ILE A 98 15.82 -4.43 -7.89
N SER A 99 15.11 -5.36 -7.25
CA SER A 99 15.27 -6.80 -7.49
C SER A 99 14.18 -7.59 -6.77
N ASP A 100 13.85 -8.76 -7.31
CA ASP A 100 13.04 -9.76 -6.61
C ASP A 100 13.72 -10.17 -5.29
N ILE A 101 12.90 -10.45 -4.27
CA ILE A 101 13.39 -10.91 -2.97
C ILE A 101 13.42 -12.45 -2.99
N ASP A 102 14.61 -13.03 -3.20
CA ASP A 102 14.78 -14.49 -3.33
C ASP A 102 14.26 -15.30 -2.12
N GLN A 103 14.24 -14.72 -0.92
CA GLN A 103 13.69 -15.36 0.28
C GLN A 103 12.16 -15.50 0.25
N ALA A 104 11.45 -14.72 -0.57
CA ALA A 104 10.00 -14.83 -0.77
C ALA A 104 9.64 -15.95 -1.76
N HIS A 105 10.60 -16.45 -2.56
CA HIS A 105 10.38 -17.46 -3.61
C HIS A 105 10.31 -18.91 -3.12
N GLY A 106 10.29 -19.14 -1.80
CA GLY A 106 9.96 -20.46 -1.21
C GLY A 106 8.49 -20.88 -1.38
N SER A 107 7.61 -19.96 -1.80
CA SER A 107 6.22 -20.26 -2.17
C SER A 107 5.86 -19.54 -3.47
N LYS A 108 5.16 -20.24 -4.37
CA LYS A 108 4.88 -19.83 -5.74
C LYS A 108 3.97 -18.59 -5.82
N SER A 109 4.54 -17.39 -5.73
CA SER A 109 3.88 -16.14 -6.13
C SER A 109 4.86 -15.17 -6.77
N SER A 110 5.68 -15.65 -7.72
CA SER A 110 6.40 -14.76 -8.62
C SER A 110 5.44 -14.39 -9.75
N SER A 111 4.73 -13.28 -9.59
CA SER A 111 3.94 -12.73 -10.68
C SER A 111 4.90 -12.03 -11.63
N LYS A 112 5.01 -12.57 -12.85
CA LYS A 112 5.67 -11.99 -14.03
C LYS A 112 5.21 -10.55 -14.23
N ILE A 113 5.84 -9.61 -13.55
CA ILE A 113 5.71 -8.18 -13.77
C ILE A 113 6.93 -7.79 -14.59
N LEU A 114 6.70 -7.30 -15.81
CA LEU A 114 7.66 -6.74 -16.79
C LEU A 114 8.07 -7.69 -17.92
N VAL A 115 7.14 -7.89 -18.86
CA VAL A 115 7.50 -7.83 -20.29
C VAL A 115 6.63 -6.74 -20.93
N ILE A 116 7.18 -5.53 -21.04
CA ILE A 116 6.54 -4.36 -21.64
C ILE A 116 6.79 -4.38 -23.13
N ASN A 117 5.76 -4.62 -23.95
CA ASN A 117 5.90 -4.68 -25.41
C ASN A 117 5.38 -3.43 -26.16
N ASN A 118 4.86 -2.38 -25.49
CA ASN A 118 4.39 -1.16 -26.18
C ASN A 118 4.12 0.08 -25.30
N LEU A 119 3.96 1.25 -25.93
CA LEU A 119 3.62 2.54 -25.28
C LEU A 119 2.27 2.56 -24.52
N ASP A 120 1.32 1.70 -24.89
CA ASP A 120 0.07 1.53 -24.14
C ASP A 120 0.29 0.89 -22.76
N ASP A 121 1.27 0.01 -22.64
CA ASP A 121 1.65 -0.59 -21.36
C ASP A 121 2.34 0.43 -20.44
N LEU A 122 3.09 1.39 -21.00
CA LEU A 122 3.62 2.52 -20.23
C LEU A 122 2.51 3.43 -19.68
N LYS A 123 1.47 3.73 -20.48
CA LYS A 123 0.31 4.53 -20.04
C LYS A 123 -0.49 3.80 -18.95
N SER A 124 -0.72 2.50 -19.10
CA SER A 124 -1.39 1.67 -18.08
C SER A 124 -0.62 1.68 -16.76
N ARG A 125 0.70 1.45 -16.82
CA ARG A 125 1.57 1.44 -15.63
C ARG A 125 1.62 2.80 -14.94
N LEU A 126 1.74 3.87 -15.71
CA LEU A 126 1.75 5.24 -15.18
C LEU A 126 0.40 5.59 -14.52
N ALA A 127 -0.73 5.21 -15.13
CA ALA A 127 -2.05 5.39 -14.53
C ALA A 127 -2.18 4.62 -13.20
N LYS A 128 -1.66 3.40 -13.14
CA LYS A 128 -1.66 2.58 -11.92
C LYS A 128 -0.84 3.23 -10.79
N VAL A 129 0.32 3.81 -11.11
CA VAL A 129 1.15 4.56 -10.14
C VAL A 129 0.42 5.81 -9.65
N ILE A 130 -0.19 6.59 -10.54
CA ILE A 130 -0.97 7.78 -10.16
C ILE A 130 -2.13 7.40 -9.24
N LEU A 131 -2.86 6.32 -9.56
CA LEU A 131 -3.94 5.81 -8.70
C LEU A 131 -3.42 5.41 -7.32
N MET A 132 -2.26 4.75 -7.26
CA MET A 132 -1.64 4.39 -5.98
C MET A 132 -1.27 5.63 -5.16
N ILE A 133 -0.70 6.66 -5.78
CA ILE A 133 -0.41 7.95 -5.11
C ILE A 133 -1.71 8.60 -4.60
N MET A 134 -2.76 8.64 -5.43
CA MET A 134 -4.04 9.22 -5.03
C MET A 134 -4.67 8.50 -3.84
N ILE A 135 -4.58 7.16 -3.77
CA ILE A 135 -5.09 6.38 -2.62
C ILE A 135 -4.34 6.76 -1.35
N VAL A 136 -3.01 6.84 -1.40
CA VAL A 136 -2.18 7.22 -0.26
C VAL A 136 -2.50 8.64 0.20
N THR A 137 -2.56 9.61 -0.72
CA THR A 137 -2.90 11.01 -0.39
C THR A 137 -4.30 11.14 0.21
N LEU A 138 -5.28 10.38 -0.30
CA LEU A 138 -6.62 10.40 0.26
C LEU A 138 -6.65 9.82 1.68
N PHE A 139 -5.89 8.75 1.94
CA PHE A 139 -5.75 8.18 3.28
C PHE A 139 -5.08 9.15 4.24
N GLU A 140 -4.03 9.83 3.81
CA GLU A 140 -3.36 10.86 4.61
C GLU A 140 -4.31 12.01 4.95
N GLU A 141 -5.08 12.50 3.97
CA GLU A 141 -6.08 13.54 4.20
C GLU A 141 -7.17 13.06 5.16
N ALA A 142 -7.59 11.79 5.05
CA ALA A 142 -8.58 11.19 5.95
C ALA A 142 -8.16 11.26 7.42
N LEU A 143 -6.88 11.00 7.70
CA LEU A 143 -6.32 10.99 9.06
C LEU A 143 -6.19 12.41 9.63
N ASN A 144 -5.99 13.42 8.77
CA ASN A 144 -5.83 14.81 9.18
C ASN A 144 -7.11 15.66 9.04
N MET A 145 -8.21 15.03 8.64
CA MET A 145 -9.45 15.74 8.32
C MET A 145 -10.16 16.25 9.57
N HIS A 146 -10.31 17.57 9.67
CA HIS A 146 -11.19 18.18 10.67
C HIS A 146 -12.63 18.20 10.17
N ILE A 147 -13.48 17.37 10.76
CA ILE A 147 -14.92 17.33 10.44
C ILE A 147 -15.58 18.58 11.05
N THR A 148 -15.86 19.57 10.22
CA THR A 148 -16.54 20.80 10.65
C THR A 148 -18.04 20.74 10.41
N GLN A 149 -18.45 20.07 9.33
CA GLN A 149 -19.83 19.93 8.90
C GLN A 149 -20.12 18.48 8.48
N PRO A 150 -21.36 17.98 8.66
CA PRO A 150 -21.74 16.62 8.22
C PRO A 150 -21.55 16.38 6.71
N ILE A 151 -21.59 17.44 5.90
CA ILE A 151 -21.37 17.35 4.45
C ILE A 151 -19.92 16.96 4.11
N ASP A 152 -18.97 17.26 5.00
CA ASP A 152 -17.56 16.94 4.81
C ASP A 152 -17.37 15.42 4.70
N LEU A 153 -18.10 14.63 5.51
CA LEU A 153 -18.11 13.17 5.41
C LEU A 153 -18.68 12.67 4.08
N VAL A 154 -19.67 13.37 3.54
CA VAL A 154 -20.30 12.98 2.27
C VAL A 154 -19.31 13.21 1.12
N TYR A 155 -18.61 14.34 1.10
CA TYR A 155 -17.56 14.60 0.11
C TYR A 155 -16.39 13.62 0.22
N PHE A 156 -15.98 13.30 1.45
CA PHE A 156 -14.93 12.32 1.68
C PHE A 156 -15.35 10.92 1.21
N GLY A 157 -16.57 10.48 1.56
CA GLY A 157 -17.14 9.23 1.07
C GLY A 157 -17.27 9.18 -0.46
N ALA A 158 -17.66 10.30 -1.09
CA ALA A 158 -17.72 10.42 -2.54
C ALA A 158 -16.33 10.31 -3.20
N ALA A 159 -15.30 10.91 -2.61
CA ALA A 159 -13.92 10.78 -3.08
C ALA A 159 -13.42 9.33 -3.03
N ILE A 160 -13.70 8.62 -1.92
CA ILE A 160 -13.40 7.18 -1.81
C ILE A 160 -14.14 6.38 -2.90
N ALA A 161 -15.43 6.65 -3.10
CA ALA A 161 -16.23 5.96 -4.11
C ALA A 161 -15.69 6.17 -5.54
N LEU A 162 -15.24 7.39 -5.87
CA LEU A 162 -14.64 7.68 -7.18
C LEU A 162 -13.32 6.95 -7.38
N ILE A 163 -12.48 6.87 -6.35
CA ILE A 163 -11.21 6.12 -6.42
C ILE A 163 -11.48 4.62 -6.55
N ALA A 164 -12.43 4.07 -5.80
CA ALA A 164 -12.84 2.67 -5.93
C ALA A 164 -13.35 2.35 -7.35
N LEU A 165 -14.14 3.26 -7.94
CA LEU A 165 -14.65 3.13 -9.30
C LEU A 165 -13.53 3.20 -10.34
N ALA A 166 -12.59 4.13 -10.18
CA ALA A 166 -11.41 4.23 -11.05
C ALA A 166 -10.53 2.97 -10.98
N LEU A 167 -10.33 2.42 -9.78
CA LEU A 167 -9.61 1.15 -9.58
C LEU A 167 -10.30 -0.02 -10.28
N TYR A 168 -11.63 -0.14 -10.10
CA TYR A 168 -12.43 -1.17 -10.75
C TYR A 168 -12.29 -1.09 -12.28
N TRP A 169 -12.42 0.11 -12.86
CA TRP A 169 -12.28 0.27 -14.30
C TRP A 169 -10.88 -0.04 -14.81
N THR A 170 -9.84 0.34 -14.05
CA THR A 170 -8.46 0.06 -14.41
C THR A 170 -8.19 -1.45 -14.45
N HIS A 171 -8.68 -2.21 -13.47
CA HIS A 171 -8.59 -3.68 -13.48
C HIS A 171 -9.46 -4.32 -14.58
N ALA A 172 -10.68 -3.83 -14.79
CA ALA A 172 -11.56 -4.35 -15.83
C ALA A 172 -11.00 -4.14 -17.24
N ALA A 173 -10.20 -3.09 -17.46
CA ALA A 173 -9.50 -2.84 -18.71
C ALA A 173 -8.34 -3.83 -18.95
N GLU A 174 -7.66 -4.30 -17.90
CA GLU A 174 -6.57 -5.29 -17.99
C GLU A 174 -7.10 -6.70 -18.31
N GLY A 175 -8.27 -7.10 -17.78
CA GLY A 175 -8.86 -8.44 -17.96
C GLY A 175 -9.29 -8.79 -19.38
N LYS A 176 -9.43 -7.81 -20.30
CA LYS A 176 -9.81 -8.05 -21.70
C LYS A 176 -8.66 -8.49 -22.61
N HIS A 177 -7.44 -8.61 -22.10
CA HIS A 177 -6.27 -9.06 -22.87
C HIS A 177 -5.82 -10.50 -22.56
N GLN A 178 -6.55 -11.26 -21.72
CA GLN A 178 -6.17 -12.62 -21.33
C GLN A 178 -7.19 -13.72 -21.66
N GLU A 179 -8.27 -13.42 -22.40
CA GLU A 179 -9.23 -14.45 -22.85
C GLU A 179 -9.27 -14.53 -24.38
N GLU A 180 -8.54 -15.49 -24.96
CA GLU A 180 -8.89 -16.25 -26.18
C GLU A 180 -8.11 -17.59 -26.18
N PRO A 181 -8.65 -18.68 -26.79
CA PRO A 181 -8.74 -20.00 -26.15
C PRO A 181 -7.65 -20.99 -26.60
N GLU A 182 -7.16 -21.79 -25.66
CA GLU A 182 -6.40 -23.02 -25.90
C GLU A 182 -7.35 -24.13 -26.38
N GLU A 183 -7.80 -24.08 -27.63
CA GLU A 183 -8.36 -25.25 -28.30
C GLU A 183 -8.13 -25.12 -29.82
N VAL A 184 -7.85 -26.24 -30.49
CA VAL A 184 -7.45 -26.37 -31.92
C VAL A 184 -5.95 -26.29 -32.21
N ALA A 185 -5.16 -27.23 -31.69
CA ALA A 185 -3.87 -27.58 -32.32
C ALA A 185 -3.41 -29.04 -32.17
N GLU A 186 -4.29 -29.99 -31.76
CA GLU A 186 -3.86 -31.39 -31.56
C GLU A 186 -4.56 -32.46 -32.41
N ASP A 187 -5.44 -32.11 -33.36
CA ASP A 187 -6.14 -33.11 -34.21
C ASP A 187 -5.71 -33.14 -35.69
N LYS A 188 -4.52 -32.60 -36.03
CA LYS A 188 -3.99 -32.67 -37.42
C LYS A 188 -2.69 -33.46 -37.58
N LYS A 189 -2.21 -34.15 -36.54
CA LYS A 189 -1.04 -35.06 -36.65
C LYS A 189 -1.38 -36.56 -36.65
N ALA A 190 -2.66 -36.93 -36.61
CA ALA A 190 -3.08 -38.34 -36.65
C ALA A 190 -3.60 -38.83 -38.03
N LYS A 191 -3.55 -37.99 -39.08
CA LYS A 191 -3.87 -38.40 -40.46
C LYS A 191 -2.90 -37.77 -41.46
N HIS A 192 -1.70 -38.35 -41.56
CA HIS A 192 -1.08 -38.69 -42.84
C HIS A 192 0.10 -39.64 -42.65
#